data_AF-A0A965ZX09-F1
#
_entry.id   AF-A0A965ZX09-F1
#
_cell.length_a   1.000
_cell.length_b   1.000
_cell.length_c   1.000
_cell.angle_alpha   90.00
_cell.angle_beta   90.00
_cell.angle_gamma   90.00
#
_symmetry.space_group_name_H-M   'P 1'
#
loop_
_entity.id
_entity.type
_entity.pdbx_description
1 polymer ?
#
loop_
_entity_poly.entity_id
_entity_poly.type
_entity_poly.pdbx_seq_one_letter_code
_entity_poly.pdbx_strand_id
1 'polypeptide(L)' 'MSAASNEEADGGRSDGGDAERIPIMQRILDNPFLLLFLGVVVPTVFYILWGVMEIVSIPIAQ' A
#
# COMPACT_ATOMS: atom_id res chain seq x y z
N MET A 1 -21.11 12.08 -57.43
CA MET A 1 -20.07 12.65 -56.55
C MET A 1 -20.43 12.21 -55.13
N SER A 2 -19.89 11.19 -54.45
CA SER A 2 -18.68 10.36 -54.59
C SER A 2 -17.42 11.17 -54.89
N ALA A 3 -16.95 11.88 -53.88
CA ALA A 3 -15.57 12.33 -53.74
C ALA A 3 -15.33 12.59 -52.25
N ALA A 4 -14.42 11.79 -51.68
CA ALA A 4 -13.77 11.90 -50.37
C ALA A 4 -14.68 11.76 -49.13
N SER A 5 -14.72 10.67 -48.34
CA SER A 5 -13.80 9.53 -48.17
C SER A 5 -12.34 9.93 -48.23
N ASN A 6 -11.85 10.68 -47.23
CA ASN A 6 -10.54 10.46 -46.59
C ASN A 6 -10.12 11.67 -45.72
N GLU A 7 -10.71 11.80 -44.53
CA GLU A 7 -10.06 12.52 -43.42
C GLU A 7 -10.19 11.68 -42.13
N GLU A 8 -9.88 10.39 -42.26
CA GLU A 8 -9.27 9.65 -41.15
C GLU A 8 -7.84 10.18 -40.99
N ALA A 9 -7.72 11.36 -40.38
CA ALA A 9 -6.53 11.65 -39.61
C ALA A 9 -6.67 10.88 -38.29
N ASP A 10 -6.56 9.55 -38.40
CA ASP A 10 -6.17 8.67 -37.31
C ASP A 10 -4.74 9.09 -36.94
N GLY A 11 -4.67 10.17 -36.17
CA GLY A 11 -3.49 10.59 -35.48
C GLY A 11 -3.23 9.54 -34.42
N GLY A 12 -2.56 8.46 -34.84
CA GLY A 12 -1.98 7.44 -34.00
C GLY A 12 -1.13 8.11 -32.94
N ARG A 13 -1.76 8.47 -31.83
CA ARG A 13 -1.08 8.65 -30.55
C ARG A 13 -0.96 7.26 -29.98
N SER A 14 0.10 6.58 -30.41
CA SER A 14 0.80 5.63 -29.56
C SER A 14 1.30 6.38 -28.32
N ASP A 15 0.40 6.66 -27.39
CA ASP A 15 0.79 7.05 -26.05
C ASP A 15 0.91 5.77 -25.24
N GLY A 16 2.08 5.14 -25.39
CA GLY A 16 2.57 4.16 -24.43
C GLY A 16 2.87 4.86 -23.12
N GLY A 17 1.84 5.43 -22.48
CA GLY A 17 1.90 5.92 -21.12
C GLY A 17 2.09 4.70 -20.24
N ASP A 18 3.35 4.49 -19.84
CA ASP A 18 3.78 3.48 -18.90
C ASP A 18 2.68 3.26 -17.86
N ALA A 19 2.14 2.04 -17.81
CA ALA A 19 1.21 1.65 -16.75
C ALA A 19 1.89 1.98 -15.42
N GLU A 20 1.55 3.13 -14.86
CA GLU A 20 2.28 3.75 -13.76
C GLU A 20 2.18 2.77 -12.61
N ARG A 21 3.28 2.01 -12.40
CA ARG A 21 3.29 0.91 -11.45
C ARG A 21 3.11 1.56 -10.09
N ILE A 22 1.88 1.53 -9.59
CA ILE A 22 1.53 2.08 -8.28
C ILE A 22 2.55 1.52 -7.27
N PRO A 23 3.40 2.38 -6.68
CA PRO A 23 4.39 1.99 -5.71
C PRO A 23 3.78 1.12 -4.61
N ILE A 24 4.47 0.04 -4.24
CA ILE A 24 3.97 -0.92 -3.23
C ILE A 24 3.66 -0.21 -1.91
N MET A 25 4.48 0.79 -1.55
CA MET A 25 4.25 1.58 -0.34
C MET A 25 2.95 2.38 -0.38
N GLN A 26 2.54 2.91 -1.55
CA GLN A 26 1.24 3.57 -1.70
C GLN A 26 0.10 2.57 -1.47
N ARG A 27 0.15 1.38 -2.09
CA ARG A 27 -0.89 0.35 -1.89
C ARG A 27 -1.04 -0.08 -0.44
N ILE A 28 0.03 -0.07 0.35
CA ILE A 28 -0.03 -0.39 1.78
C ILE A 28 -0.77 0.72 2.54
N LEU A 29 -0.49 1.98 2.20
CA LEU A 29 -1.11 3.16 2.83
C LEU A 29 -2.55 3.42 2.37
N ASP A 30 -2.90 3.01 1.15
CA ASP A 30 -4.22 3.20 0.54
C ASP A 30 -5.27 2.18 1.04
N ASN A 31 -4.84 1.12 1.73
CA ASN A 31 -5.74 0.10 2.28
C ASN A 31 -6.10 0.40 3.74
N PRO A 32 -7.29 0.95 4.04
CA PRO A 32 -7.66 1.37 5.40
C PRO A 32 -7.67 0.21 6.41
N PHE A 33 -8.00 -1.01 5.99
CA PHE A 33 -7.94 -2.19 6.84
C PHE A 33 -6.51 -2.61 7.19
N LEU A 34 -5.56 -2.42 6.25
CA LEU A 34 -4.15 -2.72 6.49
C LEU A 34 -3.58 -1.67 7.46
N LEU A 35 -3.95 -0.41 7.29
CA LEU A 35 -3.63 0.67 8.25
C LEU A 35 -4.22 0.41 9.63
N LEU A 36 -5.48 -0.03 9.71
CA LEU A 36 -6.13 -0.38 10.98
C LEU A 36 -5.41 -1.56 11.64
N PHE A 37 -5.16 -2.63 10.87
CA PHE A 37 -4.45 -3.80 11.35
C PHE A 37 -3.08 -3.42 11.90
N LEU A 38 -2.26 -2.68 11.13
CA LEU A 38 -0.95 -2.23 11.58
C LEU A 38 -1.06 -1.29 12.79
N GLY A 39 -2.06 -0.41 12.81
CA GLY A 39 -2.31 0.53 13.89
C GLY A 39 -2.68 -0.12 15.22
N VAL A 40 -3.31 -1.30 15.22
CA VAL A 40 -3.61 -2.06 16.44
C VAL A 40 -2.51 -3.06 16.74
N VAL A 41 -2.02 -3.78 15.74
CA VAL A 41 -1.03 -4.86 15.93
C VAL A 41 0.31 -4.32 16.43
N VAL A 42 0.80 -3.20 15.89
CA VAL A 42 2.07 -2.61 16.33
C VAL A 42 2.07 -2.31 17.83
N PRO A 43 1.15 -1.50 18.38
CA PRO A 43 1.14 -1.25 19.82
C PRO A 43 0.83 -2.52 20.62
N THR A 44 -0.05 -3.41 20.15
CA THR A 44 -0.35 -4.66 20.86
C THR A 44 0.90 -5.52 21.04
N VAL A 45 1.65 -5.78 19.96
CA VAL A 45 2.90 -6.56 20.04
C VAL A 45 3.92 -5.84 20.91
N PHE A 46 4.05 -4.51 20.76
CA PHE A 46 4.98 -3.73 21.56
C PHE A 46 4.67 -3.83 23.06
N TYR A 47 3.40 -3.68 23.46
CA TYR A 47 2.96 -3.82 24.84
C TYR A 47 3.13 -5.24 25.38
N ILE A 48 2.88 -6.26 24.56
CA ILE A 48 3.11 -7.66 24.96
C ILE A 48 4.60 -7.89 25.22
N LEU A 49 5.46 -7.52 24.27
CA LEU A 49 6.90 -7.70 24.41
C LEU A 49 7.44 -6.93 25.62
N TRP A 50 7.03 -5.68 25.78
CA TRP A 50 7.40 -4.86 26.93
C TRP A 50 6.92 -5.48 28.25
N GLY A 51 5.65 -5.90 28.33
CA GLY A 51 5.09 -6.55 29.52
C GLY A 51 5.75 -7.89 29.85
N VAL A 52 6.11 -8.69 28.86
CA VAL A 52 6.86 -9.94 29.07
C VAL A 52 8.25 -9.65 29.63
N MET A 53 8.95 -8.65 29.06
CA MET A 53 10.25 -8.22 29.59
C MET A 53 10.14 -7.74 31.03
N GLU A 54 9.10 -6.97 31.37
CA GLU A 54 8.82 -6.52 32.74
C GLU A 54 8.64 -7.72 33.68
N ILE A 55 7.79 -8.69 33.33
CA ILE A 55 7.51 -9.87 34.17
C ILE A 55 8.77 -10.71 34.41
N VAL A 56 9.58 -10.95 33.38
CA VAL A 56 10.83 -11.74 33.50
C VAL A 56 11.86 -11.03 34.37
N SER A 57 11.83 -9.69 34.41
CA SER A 57 12.75 -8.89 35.22
C SER A 57 12.39 -8.87 36.71
N ILE A 58 11.17 -9.26 37.09
CA ILE A 58 10.74 -9.29 38.50
C ILE A 58 11.51 -10.40 39.22
N PRO A 59 12.35 -10.05 40.21
CA PRO A 59 13.04 -11.05 41.00
C PRO A 59 12.01 -11.82 41.83
N ILE A 60 12.02 -13.14 41.72
CA ILE A 60 11.27 -14.00 42.63
C ILE A 60 11.84 -13.82 44.04
N ALA A 61 11.06 -13.21 44.92
CA ALA A 61 11.41 -13.08 46.32
C ALA A 61 11.61 -14.49 46.90
N GLN A 62 12.81 -14.75 47.41
CA GLN A 62 13.14 -15.99 48.11
C GLN A 62 12.58 -15.97 49.53
#